data_AF-A0A957P711-F1
#
_entry.id   AF-A0A957P711-F1
#
_cell.length_a   1.000
_cell.length_b   1.000
_cell.length_c   1.000
_cell.angle_alpha   90.00
_cell.angle_beta   90.00
_cell.angle_gamma   90.00
#
_symmetry.space_group_name_H-M   'P 1'
#
loop_
_entity.id
_entity.type
_entity.pdbx_description
1 polymer ?
#
loop_
_entity_poly.entity_id
_entity_poly.type
_entity_poly.pdbx_seq_one_letter_code
_entity_poly.pdbx_strand_id
1 'polypeptide(L)'
;VYIPGPDGPAPFASWAGGWSWCVPQGYADVESAFDACAYFCGEEGQSKYNKDTYHIPTIKSVAEDPFFRENPLHAVFMDLLPVSHARPPIPFGSKLWDLHVKAYTDEIPHGLKTVEQALEDIDTEINKDLEEAGFFS
;
A
#
# COMPACT_ATOMS: atom_id res chain seq x y z
N VAL A 1 -6.52 3.42 -3.36
CA VAL A 1 -7.56 2.39 -3.47
C VAL A 1 -7.74 2.05 -4.94
N TYR A 2 -7.44 0.82 -5.35
CA TYR A 2 -7.65 0.32 -6.72
C TYR A 2 -8.99 -0.41 -6.80
N ILE A 3 -9.77 -0.17 -7.86
CA ILE A 3 -11.06 -0.82 -8.10
C ILE A 3 -10.85 -1.84 -9.22
N PRO A 4 -10.91 -3.15 -8.95
CA PRO A 4 -10.85 -4.15 -10.02
C PRO A 4 -12.08 -4.01 -10.92
N GLY A 5 -11.93 -4.42 -12.18
CA GLY A 5 -13.04 -4.45 -13.12
C GLY A 5 -14.19 -5.35 -12.62
N PRO A 6 -15.45 -5.03 -12.97
CA PRO A 6 -16.63 -5.76 -12.48
C PRO A 6 -16.63 -7.25 -12.85
N ASP A 7 -15.93 -7.63 -13.92
CA ASP A 7 -15.82 -9.02 -14.40
C ASP A 7 -14.51 -9.71 -13.95
N GLY A 8 -13.76 -9.09 -13.03
CA GLY A 8 -12.51 -9.67 -12.51
C GLY A 8 -12.77 -10.90 -11.63
N PRO A 9 -11.79 -11.80 -11.46
CA PRO A 9 -11.90 -12.97 -10.59
C PRO A 9 -12.03 -12.61 -9.10
N ALA A 10 -11.79 -11.34 -8.73
CA ALA A 10 -11.96 -10.79 -7.40
C ALA A 10 -12.73 -9.46 -7.47
N PRO A 11 -14.04 -9.49 -7.79
CA PRO A 11 -14.84 -8.28 -8.04
C PRO A 11 -15.07 -7.44 -6.77
N PHE A 12 -14.75 -8.01 -5.60
CA PHE A 12 -14.79 -7.35 -4.30
C PHE A 12 -13.41 -7.13 -3.69
N ALA A 13 -12.31 -7.31 -4.42
CA ALA A 13 -10.99 -6.99 -3.86
C ALA A 13 -10.71 -5.50 -4.03
N SER A 14 -10.11 -4.85 -3.05
CA SER A 14 -9.51 -3.54 -3.26
C SER A 14 -8.13 -3.47 -2.62
N TRP A 15 -7.37 -2.43 -2.94
CA TRP A 15 -6.00 -2.26 -2.50
C TRP A 15 -5.88 -1.06 -1.57
N ALA A 16 -5.60 -1.33 -0.30
CA ALA A 16 -5.22 -0.31 0.66
C ALA A 16 -3.70 -0.04 0.54
N GLY A 17 -3.35 1.23 0.42
CA GLY A 17 -1.98 1.71 0.43
C GLY A 17 -1.90 3.01 1.21
N GLY A 18 -0.79 3.73 1.07
CA GLY A 18 -0.54 4.97 1.76
C GLY A 18 0.94 5.12 2.06
N TRP A 19 1.26 5.86 3.10
CA TRP A 19 2.61 6.02 3.62
C TRP A 19 2.58 5.95 5.14
N SER A 20 3.76 5.90 5.73
CA SER A 20 3.95 5.88 7.18
C SER A 20 5.03 6.87 7.57
N TRP A 21 4.92 7.39 8.80
CA TRP A 21 5.97 8.18 9.41
C TRP A 21 6.97 7.27 10.10
N CYS A 22 8.26 7.53 9.93
CA CYS A 22 9.32 6.80 10.60
C CYS A 22 10.43 7.76 11.05
N VAL A 23 11.07 7.42 12.16
CA VAL A 23 12.27 8.12 12.65
C VAL A 23 13.49 7.35 12.12
N PRO A 24 14.34 7.97 11.28
CA PRO A 24 15.53 7.30 10.76
C PRO A 24 16.49 6.90 11.88
N GLN A 25 17.10 5.73 11.74
CA GLN A 25 18.17 5.32 12.65
C GLN A 25 19.33 6.32 12.60
N GLY A 26 19.84 6.69 13.78
CA GLY A 26 20.93 7.67 13.91
C GLY A 26 20.47 9.13 13.98
N TYR A 27 19.16 9.40 13.96
CA TYR A 27 18.66 10.74 14.27
C TYR A 27 19.05 11.14 15.71
N ALA A 28 19.55 12.36 15.87
CA ALA A 28 20.13 12.80 17.14
C ALA A 28 19.08 13.07 18.23
N ASP A 29 17.92 13.58 17.86
CA ASP A 29 16.87 14.01 18.79
C ASP A 29 15.60 13.15 18.66
N VAL A 30 15.74 11.89 19.08
CA VAL A 30 14.68 10.88 18.92
C VAL A 30 13.39 11.30 19.64
N GLU A 31 13.47 11.96 20.79
CA GLU A 31 12.32 12.39 21.59
C GLU A 31 11.44 13.39 20.81
N SER A 32 12.02 14.49 20.31
CA SER A 32 11.27 15.46 19.51
C SER A 32 10.70 14.85 18.22
N ALA A 33 11.39 13.89 17.62
CA ALA A 33 10.88 13.18 16.45
C ALA A 33 9.66 12.32 16.78
N PHE A 34 9.63 11.66 17.93
CA PHE A 34 8.48 10.92 18.41
C PHE A 34 7.30 11.82 18.76
N ASP A 35 7.54 13.00 19.34
CA ASP A 35 6.49 14.00 19.60
C ASP A 35 5.82 14.44 18.29
N ALA A 36 6.62 14.73 17.25
CA ALA A 36 6.10 15.07 15.93
C ALA A 36 5.29 13.91 15.32
N CYS A 37 5.81 12.68 15.40
CA CYS A 37 5.08 11.49 14.93
C CYS A 37 3.77 11.29 15.70
N ALA A 38 3.75 11.50 17.01
CA ALA A 38 2.57 11.36 17.85
C ALA A 38 1.47 12.35 17.43
N TYR A 39 1.84 13.60 17.10
CA TYR A 39 0.91 14.58 16.55
C TYR A 39 0.39 14.15 15.18
N PHE A 40 1.27 13.85 14.21
CA PHE A 40 0.86 13.53 12.84
C PHE A 40 0.02 12.25 12.75
N CYS A 41 0.37 11.25 13.56
CA CYS A 41 -0.33 9.98 13.59
C CYS A 41 -1.54 9.97 14.53
N GLY A 42 -1.69 10.97 15.40
CA GLY A 42 -2.81 11.11 16.34
C GLY A 42 -4.09 11.67 15.69
N GLU A 43 -5.17 11.73 16.47
CA GLU A 43 -6.49 12.14 15.96
C GLU A 43 -6.48 13.56 15.37
N GLU A 44 -5.79 14.50 16.02
CA GLU A 44 -5.70 15.89 15.57
C GLU A 44 -4.98 16.02 14.23
N GLY A 45 -3.77 15.44 14.13
CA GLY A 45 -2.97 15.50 12.91
C GLY A 45 -3.66 14.80 11.74
N GLN A 46 -4.24 13.62 11.97
CA GLN A 46 -5.01 12.92 10.95
C GLN A 46 -6.27 13.71 10.55
N SER A 47 -7.07 14.18 11.50
CA SER A 47 -8.29 14.96 11.20
C SER A 47 -7.97 16.16 10.29
N LYS A 48 -6.91 16.90 10.59
CA LYS A 48 -6.45 18.00 9.73
C LYS A 48 -6.01 17.50 8.35
N TYR A 49 -4.99 16.64 8.31
CA TYR A 49 -4.37 16.23 7.05
C TYR A 49 -5.36 15.53 6.11
N ASN A 50 -6.13 14.60 6.64
CA ASN A 50 -7.06 13.78 5.87
C ASN A 50 -8.22 14.61 5.31
N LYS A 51 -8.71 15.62 6.04
CA LYS A 51 -9.74 16.54 5.53
C LYS A 51 -9.20 17.48 4.46
N ASP A 52 -7.98 18.01 4.66
CA ASP A 52 -7.35 18.92 3.71
C ASP A 52 -7.00 18.23 2.37
N THR A 53 -6.78 16.92 2.39
CA THR A 53 -6.26 16.16 1.23
C THR A 53 -7.19 15.06 0.72
N TYR A 54 -8.34 14.86 1.36
CA TYR A 54 -9.28 13.76 1.07
C TYR A 54 -8.66 12.36 1.13
N HIS A 55 -7.59 12.18 1.91
CA HIS A 55 -7.09 10.84 2.23
C HIS A 55 -7.95 10.21 3.31
N ILE A 56 -8.08 8.88 3.29
CA ILE A 56 -8.79 8.13 4.33
C ILE A 56 -7.92 8.04 5.59
N PRO A 57 -8.40 8.44 6.78
CA PRO A 57 -7.69 8.28 8.04
C PRO A 57 -7.45 6.81 8.38
N THR A 58 -6.34 6.52 9.06
CA THR A 58 -6.05 5.18 9.59
C THR A 58 -6.63 4.98 10.99
N ILE A 59 -6.90 6.08 11.72
CA ILE A 59 -7.63 6.03 12.99
C ILE A 59 -9.14 5.98 12.72
N LYS A 60 -9.81 4.94 13.23
CA LYS A 60 -11.24 4.69 13.03
C LYS A 60 -12.13 5.84 13.52
N SER A 61 -11.88 6.37 14.72
CA SER A 61 -12.65 7.49 15.28
C SER A 61 -12.60 8.74 14.40
N VAL A 62 -11.47 8.99 13.72
CA VAL A 62 -11.34 10.09 12.75
C VAL A 62 -12.08 9.75 11.46
N ALA A 63 -11.96 8.52 10.97
CA ALA A 63 -12.63 8.06 9.75
C ALA A 63 -14.16 8.01 9.85
N GLU A 64 -14.71 7.96 11.07
CA GLU A 64 -16.15 8.02 11.36
C GLU A 64 -16.75 9.43 11.21
N ASP A 65 -15.93 10.47 11.04
CA ASP A 65 -16.40 11.82 10.78
C ASP A 65 -17.26 11.89 9.49
N PRO A 66 -18.48 12.45 9.53
CA PRO A 66 -19.37 12.53 8.37
C PRO A 66 -18.73 13.16 7.13
N PHE A 67 -17.74 14.05 7.29
CA PHE A 67 -16.98 14.66 6.22
C PHE A 67 -16.50 13.64 5.18
N PHE A 68 -16.00 12.47 5.62
CA PHE A 68 -15.47 11.43 4.73
C PHE A 68 -16.57 10.69 3.93
N ARG A 69 -17.85 11.00 4.15
CA ARG A 69 -18.96 10.43 3.38
C ARG A 69 -19.83 11.47 2.69
N GLU A 70 -19.62 12.76 2.93
CA GLU A 70 -20.37 13.85 2.29
C GLU A 70 -20.20 13.86 0.77
N ASN A 71 -18.97 13.64 0.28
CA ASN A 71 -18.72 13.47 -1.15
C ASN A 71 -19.09 12.03 -1.57
N PRO A 72 -20.10 11.83 -2.43
CA PRO A 72 -20.53 10.49 -2.83
C PRO A 72 -19.42 9.69 -3.54
N LEU A 73 -18.49 10.35 -4.23
CA LEU A 73 -17.34 9.67 -4.85
C LEU A 73 -16.33 9.19 -3.80
N HIS A 74 -16.14 9.95 -2.72
CA HIS A 74 -15.27 9.54 -1.63
C HIS A 74 -15.92 8.41 -0.79
N ALA A 75 -17.24 8.46 -0.61
CA ALA A 75 -17.99 7.43 0.11
C ALA A 75 -17.82 6.02 -0.51
N VAL A 76 -17.72 5.92 -1.85
CA VAL A 76 -17.41 4.66 -2.54
C VAL A 76 -16.10 4.05 -2.05
N PHE A 77 -15.05 4.86 -1.84
CA PHE A 77 -13.78 4.37 -1.33
C PHE A 77 -13.86 3.94 0.15
N MET A 78 -14.67 4.63 0.96
CA MET A 78 -14.94 4.22 2.34
C MET A 78 -15.63 2.86 2.40
N ASP A 79 -16.55 2.58 1.46
CA ASP A 79 -17.28 1.32 1.38
C ASP A 79 -16.41 0.14 0.90
N LEU A 80 -15.27 0.42 0.26
CA LEU A 80 -14.30 -0.59 -0.17
C LEU A 80 -13.32 -1.00 0.94
N LEU A 81 -13.20 -0.24 2.03
CA LEU A 81 -12.24 -0.52 3.10
C LEU A 81 -12.38 -1.92 3.73
N PRO A 82 -13.59 -2.46 4.00
CA PRO A 82 -13.75 -3.78 4.60
C PRO A 82 -13.18 -4.94 3.77
N VAL A 83 -13.02 -4.72 2.47
CA VAL A 83 -12.53 -5.71 1.50
C VAL A 83 -11.21 -5.27 0.85
N SER A 84 -10.57 -4.24 1.42
CA SER A 84 -9.28 -3.76 0.97
C SER A 84 -8.15 -4.56 1.61
N HIS A 85 -7.17 -4.95 0.79
CA HIS A 85 -5.97 -5.66 1.21
C HIS A 85 -4.74 -4.77 1.00
N ALA A 86 -3.73 -4.93 1.86
CA ALA A 86 -2.42 -4.35 1.65
C ALA A 86 -1.48 -5.39 1.02
N ARG A 87 -0.48 -4.91 0.27
CA ARG A 87 0.60 -5.78 -0.22
C ARG A 87 1.34 -6.41 0.97
N PRO A 88 1.80 -7.68 0.88
CA PRO A 88 2.61 -8.29 1.92
C PRO A 88 3.83 -7.43 2.25
N PRO A 89 4.10 -7.14 3.54
CA PRO A 89 5.25 -6.34 3.96
C PRO A 89 6.53 -7.18 3.93
N ILE A 90 7.03 -7.48 2.74
CA ILE A 90 8.29 -8.22 2.55
C ILE A 90 9.48 -7.26 2.33
N PRO A 91 10.71 -7.62 2.76
CA PRO A 91 11.90 -6.77 2.57
C PRO A 91 12.18 -6.40 1.11
N PHE A 92 11.80 -7.28 0.17
CA PHE A 92 12.03 -7.10 -1.26
C PHE A 92 10.81 -6.57 -2.02
N GLY A 93 9.88 -5.91 -1.32
CA GLY A 93 8.62 -5.44 -1.91
C GLY A 93 8.81 -4.46 -3.08
N SER A 94 9.82 -3.58 -3.00
CA SER A 94 10.16 -2.68 -4.12
C SER A 94 10.71 -3.43 -5.32
N LYS A 95 11.60 -4.41 -5.10
CA LYS A 95 12.14 -5.26 -6.17
C LYS A 95 11.04 -6.05 -6.86
N LEU A 96 10.14 -6.66 -6.08
CA LEU A 96 8.96 -7.37 -6.59
C LEU A 96 8.13 -6.47 -7.52
N TRP A 97 7.90 -5.22 -7.12
CA TRP A 97 7.16 -4.24 -7.92
C TRP A 97 7.87 -3.90 -9.23
N ASP A 98 9.17 -3.59 -9.17
CA ASP A 98 9.95 -3.20 -10.34
C ASP A 98 10.01 -4.34 -11.38
N LEU A 99 10.13 -5.58 -10.93
CA LEU A 99 10.09 -6.76 -11.80
C LEU A 99 8.71 -6.93 -12.47
N HIS A 100 7.62 -6.74 -11.73
CA HIS A 100 6.26 -6.77 -12.30
C HIS A 100 6.06 -5.67 -13.35
N VAL A 101 6.53 -4.45 -13.06
CA VAL A 101 6.46 -3.34 -14.02
C VAL A 101 7.24 -3.69 -15.28
N LYS A 102 8.48 -4.18 -15.15
CA LYS A 102 9.30 -4.60 -16.30
C LYS A 102 8.61 -5.68 -17.13
N ALA A 103 8.08 -6.72 -16.49
CA ALA A 103 7.36 -7.80 -17.17
C ALA A 103 6.16 -7.25 -17.95
N TYR A 104 5.35 -6.40 -17.30
CA TYR A 104 4.13 -5.83 -17.87
C TYR A 104 4.40 -4.81 -18.99
N THR A 105 5.40 -3.94 -18.85
CA THR A 105 5.63 -2.84 -19.79
C THR A 105 6.56 -3.20 -20.94
N ASP A 106 7.45 -4.18 -20.74
CA ASP A 106 8.51 -4.49 -21.70
C ASP A 106 8.50 -5.96 -22.14
N GLU A 107 8.65 -6.90 -21.22
CA GLU A 107 8.92 -8.30 -21.61
C GLU A 107 7.72 -8.96 -22.31
N ILE A 108 6.51 -8.78 -21.78
CA ILE A 108 5.29 -9.38 -22.33
C ILE A 108 4.83 -8.67 -23.61
N PRO A 109 4.69 -7.32 -23.66
CA PRO A 109 4.19 -6.64 -24.86
C PRO A 109 5.12 -6.78 -26.08
N HIS A 110 6.43 -6.90 -25.86
CA HIS A 110 7.40 -7.10 -26.94
C HIS A 110 7.64 -8.58 -27.28
N GLY A 111 6.91 -9.50 -26.66
CA GLY A 111 7.01 -10.94 -26.95
C GLY A 111 8.33 -11.58 -26.53
N LEU A 112 9.06 -10.95 -25.59
CA LEU A 112 10.31 -11.49 -25.04
C LEU A 112 10.06 -12.65 -24.08
N LYS A 113 8.91 -12.64 -23.39
CA LYS A 113 8.45 -13.71 -22.49
C LYS A 113 6.94 -13.92 -22.63
N THR A 114 6.49 -15.14 -22.32
CA THR A 114 5.06 -15.39 -22.05
C THR A 114 4.68 -14.84 -20.68
N VAL A 115 3.38 -14.71 -20.41
CA VAL A 115 2.88 -14.26 -19.09
C VAL A 115 3.33 -15.23 -18.01
N GLU A 116 3.19 -16.54 -18.26
CA GLU A 116 3.56 -17.59 -17.32
C GLU A 116 5.06 -17.55 -17.01
N GLN A 117 5.91 -17.47 -18.03
CA GLN A 117 7.37 -17.41 -17.84
C GLN A 117 7.78 -16.16 -17.05
N ALA A 118 7.18 -15.00 -17.35
CA ALA A 118 7.53 -13.77 -16.65
C ALA A 118 7.17 -13.84 -15.17
N LEU A 119 6.02 -14.43 -14.82
CA LEU A 119 5.61 -14.59 -13.42
C LEU A 119 6.44 -15.65 -12.68
N GLU A 120 6.74 -16.79 -13.32
CA GLU A 120 7.60 -17.83 -12.74
C GLU A 120 9.02 -17.33 -12.46
N ASP A 121 9.59 -16.51 -13.36
CA ASP A 121 10.90 -15.88 -13.16
C ASP A 121 10.88 -14.97 -11.92
N ILE A 122 9.83 -14.15 -11.78
CA ILE A 122 9.67 -13.23 -10.65
C ILE A 122 9.53 -14.01 -9.34
N ASP A 123 8.69 -15.05 -9.31
CA ASP A 123 8.51 -15.89 -8.14
C ASP A 123 9.82 -16.58 -7.74
N THR A 124 10.56 -17.11 -8.71
CA THR A 124 11.85 -17.76 -8.47
C THR A 124 12.85 -16.78 -7.86
N GLU A 125 12.96 -15.58 -8.43
CA GLU A 125 13.92 -14.57 -7.98
C GLU A 125 13.58 -14.05 -6.58
N ILE A 126 12.32 -13.70 -6.32
CA ILE A 126 11.90 -13.13 -5.04
C ILE A 126 11.92 -14.18 -3.92
N ASN A 127 11.49 -15.42 -4.18
CA ASN A 127 11.53 -16.47 -3.16
C ASN A 127 12.97 -16.81 -2.77
N LYS A 128 13.90 -16.83 -3.74
CA LYS A 128 15.33 -16.99 -3.46
C LYS A 128 15.85 -15.88 -2.55
N ASP A 129 15.57 -14.60 -2.87
CA ASP A 129 16.01 -13.47 -2.05
C ASP A 129 15.44 -13.56 -0.62
N LEU A 130 14.16 -13.96 -0.47
CA LEU A 130 13.51 -14.14 0.83
C LEU A 130 14.15 -15.28 1.65
N GLU A 131 14.51 -16.38 1.00
CA GLU A 131 15.20 -17.49 1.65
C GLU A 131 16.62 -17.08 2.10
N GLU A 132 17.38 -16.41 1.24
CA GLU A 132 18.72 -15.90 1.58
C GLU A 132 18.69 -14.88 2.74
N ALA A 133 17.61 -14.11 2.84
CA ALA A 133 17.39 -13.16 3.95
C ALA A 133 16.89 -13.82 5.25
N GLY A 134 16.61 -15.13 5.25
CA GLY A 134 16.04 -15.84 6.40
C GLY A 134 14.61 -15.42 6.73
N PHE A 135 13.84 -14.95 5.74
CA PHE A 135 12.47 -14.45 5.98
C PHE A 135 11.50 -15.55 6.45
N PHE A 136 11.74 -16.80 6.07
CA PHE A 136 10.90 -17.94 6.40
C PHE A 136 11.37 -18.76 7.61
N SER A 137 12.49 -18.40 8.23
CA SER A 137 13.10 -19.13 9.36
C SER A 137 12.65 -18.63 10.73
#